data_AF-A0ABD6FJY9-F1
#
_entry.id   AF-A0ABD6FJY9-F1
#
_cell.length_a   1.000
_cell.length_b   1.000
_cell.length_c   1.000
_cell.angle_alpha   90.00
_cell.angle_beta   90.00
_cell.angle_gamma   90.00
#
_symmetry.space_group_name_H-M   'P 1'
#
loop_
_entity.id
_entity.type
_entity.pdbx_description
1 polymer ?
#
loop_
_entity_poly.entity_id
_entity_poly.type
_entity_poly.pdbx_seq_one_letter_code
_entity_poly.pdbx_strand_id
1 'polypeptide(L)'
;MRLITIDDIRAAADRIGDKAVHTPLLRQVWDGRELWLKPENLQPVGAFKVRGAVNALAALDETTRARGVVSYSSGNHAQAVAYAARQFDVPATIVVQEGAPEVKVAATKAYGAQVVEAPMAERSAVAHRLAERLDRVIIAPFDHADVIAGQGTVGLEIAEDLPDVRTVLVPVSGGGLASGVGVAITTLCPNARVIGVEPELAGDTAESLRAGRLVRWDPADRARTIADGLRAEPSQLTFAHLRATLDGVVT
;
A
#
# COMPACT_ATOMS: atom_id res chain seq x y z
N MET A 1 -11.65 13.93 -9.65
CA MET A 1 -10.58 13.03 -9.20
C MET A 1 -10.47 11.89 -10.21
N ARG A 2 -9.29 11.66 -10.78
CA ARG A 2 -9.05 10.56 -11.74
C ARG A 2 -8.71 9.29 -10.96
N LEU A 3 -9.42 8.20 -11.23
CA LEU A 3 -9.06 6.87 -10.74
C LEU A 3 -7.98 6.26 -11.63
N ILE A 4 -7.15 5.39 -11.06
CA ILE A 4 -6.18 4.62 -11.82
C ILE A 4 -6.91 3.57 -12.68
N THR A 5 -6.26 3.16 -13.75
CA THR A 5 -6.77 2.21 -14.74
C THR A 5 -5.86 0.98 -14.81
N ILE A 6 -6.28 -0.05 -15.56
CA ILE A 6 -5.42 -1.21 -15.83
C ILE A 6 -4.13 -0.81 -16.55
N ASP A 7 -4.15 0.21 -17.39
CA ASP A 7 -2.96 0.66 -18.12
C ASP A 7 -1.96 1.35 -17.17
N ASP A 8 -2.45 2.06 -16.15
CA ASP A 8 -1.60 2.61 -15.10
C ASP A 8 -0.91 1.48 -14.29
N ILE A 9 -1.61 0.35 -14.06
CA ILE A 9 -1.06 -0.84 -13.38
C ILE A 9 -0.05 -1.59 -14.26
N ARG A 10 -0.32 -1.75 -15.55
CA ARG A 10 0.63 -2.35 -16.50
C ARG A 10 1.90 -1.52 -16.60
N ALA A 11 1.77 -0.20 -16.73
CA ALA A 11 2.92 0.70 -16.70
C ALA A 11 3.69 0.61 -15.36
N ALA A 12 2.98 0.40 -14.25
CA ALA A 12 3.64 0.15 -12.96
C ALA A 12 4.41 -1.17 -12.94
N ALA A 13 3.86 -2.26 -13.50
CA ALA A 13 4.56 -3.54 -13.61
C ALA A 13 5.86 -3.41 -14.42
N ASP A 14 5.81 -2.70 -15.55
CA ASP A 14 6.99 -2.41 -16.38
C ASP A 14 8.06 -1.62 -15.61
N ARG A 15 7.65 -0.56 -14.88
CA ARG A 15 8.57 0.28 -14.10
C ARG A 15 9.19 -0.44 -12.91
N ILE A 16 8.42 -1.28 -12.23
CA ILE A 16 8.88 -2.02 -11.05
C ILE A 16 9.92 -3.06 -11.49
N GLY A 17 9.62 -3.82 -12.55
CA GLY A 17 10.53 -4.83 -13.09
C GLY A 17 11.11 -5.74 -12.01
N ASP A 18 12.44 -5.89 -12.01
CA ASP A 18 13.21 -6.75 -11.11
C ASP A 18 13.35 -6.24 -9.66
N LYS A 19 12.85 -5.04 -9.34
CA LYS A 19 12.91 -4.45 -8.00
C LYS A 19 11.77 -4.94 -7.09
N ALA A 20 10.81 -5.68 -7.64
CA ALA A 20 9.87 -6.49 -6.89
C ALA A 20 9.96 -7.93 -7.38
N VAL A 21 9.63 -8.87 -6.50
CA VAL A 21 9.54 -10.28 -6.88
C VAL A 21 8.16 -10.52 -7.49
N HIS A 22 8.06 -11.29 -8.58
CA HIS A 22 6.78 -11.90 -8.95
C HIS A 22 6.51 -13.02 -7.93
N THR A 23 5.71 -12.75 -6.89
CA THR A 23 5.49 -13.75 -5.84
C THR A 23 4.65 -14.90 -6.39
N PRO A 24 4.93 -16.17 -6.07
CA PRO A 24 4.17 -17.28 -6.66
C PRO A 24 2.73 -17.32 -6.11
N LEU A 25 1.78 -17.86 -6.87
CA LEU A 25 0.52 -18.32 -6.29
C LEU A 25 0.68 -19.71 -5.67
N LEU A 26 0.51 -19.79 -4.35
CA LEU A 26 0.66 -21.04 -3.60
C LEU A 26 -0.71 -21.66 -3.34
N ARG A 27 -0.98 -22.79 -3.99
CA ARG A 27 -2.18 -23.60 -3.73
C ARG A 27 -2.13 -24.19 -2.33
N GLN A 28 -3.23 -24.09 -1.60
CA GLN A 28 -3.45 -24.66 -0.27
C GLN A 28 -4.80 -25.36 -0.22
N VAL A 29 -4.94 -26.30 0.71
CA VAL A 29 -6.22 -26.95 1.02
C VAL A 29 -6.55 -26.66 2.48
N TRP A 30 -7.70 -26.02 2.72
CA TRP A 30 -8.19 -25.68 4.05
C TRP A 30 -9.61 -26.23 4.21
N ASP A 31 -9.83 -27.14 5.17
CA ASP A 31 -11.12 -27.79 5.41
C ASP A 31 -11.79 -28.34 4.13
N GLY A 32 -10.99 -28.96 3.26
CA GLY A 32 -11.45 -29.53 1.98
C GLY A 32 -11.78 -28.50 0.89
N ARG A 33 -11.54 -27.21 1.15
CA ARG A 33 -11.65 -26.12 0.17
C ARG A 33 -10.29 -25.77 -0.38
N GLU A 34 -10.25 -25.50 -1.67
CA GLU A 34 -9.05 -24.97 -2.31
C GLU A 34 -8.93 -23.47 -2.05
N LEU A 35 -7.74 -23.04 -1.65
CA LEU A 35 -7.39 -21.65 -1.45
C LEU A 35 -6.03 -21.36 -2.09
N TRP A 36 -5.83 -20.14 -2.52
CA TRP A 36 -4.58 -19.68 -3.13
C TRP A 36 -4.03 -18.52 -2.33
N LEU A 37 -2.74 -18.58 -2.01
CA LEU A 37 -2.02 -17.51 -1.32
C LEU A 37 -1.14 -16.78 -2.32
N LYS A 38 -1.23 -15.43 -2.34
CA LYS A 38 -0.26 -14.53 -2.97
C LYS A 38 0.65 -13.97 -1.87
N PRO A 39 1.79 -14.61 -1.56
CA PRO A 39 2.55 -14.38 -0.34
C PRO A 39 3.45 -13.16 -0.49
N GLU A 40 2.85 -11.97 -0.41
CA GLU A 40 3.57 -10.70 -0.49
C GLU A 40 4.53 -10.45 0.69
N ASN A 41 4.54 -11.34 1.68
CA ASN A 41 5.59 -11.42 2.69
C ASN A 41 6.94 -11.92 2.13
N LEU A 42 6.96 -12.45 0.90
CA LEU A 42 8.19 -12.81 0.17
C LEU A 42 8.80 -11.66 -0.63
N GLN A 43 8.14 -10.49 -0.67
CA GLN A 43 8.76 -9.29 -1.24
C GLN A 43 10.01 -8.87 -0.46
N PRO A 44 10.92 -8.11 -1.07
CA PRO A 44 11.88 -7.29 -0.32
C PRO A 44 11.14 -6.49 0.76
N VAL A 45 11.77 -6.30 1.92
CA VAL A 45 11.17 -5.72 3.14
C VAL A 45 10.02 -6.53 3.78
N GLY A 46 9.64 -7.68 3.19
CA GLY A 46 8.64 -8.58 3.74
C GLY A 46 7.19 -8.10 3.56
N ALA A 47 6.92 -7.23 2.59
CA ALA A 47 5.56 -6.74 2.32
C ALA A 47 5.38 -6.19 0.89
N PHE A 48 4.13 -6.22 0.40
CA PHE A 48 3.73 -5.68 -0.91
C PHE A 48 4.11 -4.22 -1.16
N LYS A 49 4.38 -3.44 -0.10
CA LYS A 49 4.59 -1.99 -0.17
C LYS A 49 5.71 -1.57 -1.10
N VAL A 50 6.69 -2.44 -1.35
CA VAL A 50 7.78 -2.17 -2.30
C VAL A 50 7.26 -1.89 -3.70
N ARG A 51 6.16 -2.52 -4.11
CA ARG A 51 5.61 -2.35 -5.47
C ARG A 51 5.20 -0.90 -5.73
N GLY A 52 4.33 -0.35 -4.89
CA GLY A 52 3.94 1.06 -5.02
C GLY A 52 5.03 2.06 -4.64
N ALA A 53 5.95 1.72 -3.72
CA ALA A 53 7.08 2.60 -3.43
C ALA A 53 8.03 2.72 -4.63
N VAL A 54 8.42 1.59 -5.22
CA VAL A 54 9.26 1.55 -6.42
C VAL A 54 8.56 2.22 -7.59
N ASN A 55 7.28 1.91 -7.85
CA ASN A 55 6.55 2.56 -8.94
C ASN A 55 6.49 4.08 -8.77
N ALA A 56 6.15 4.56 -7.57
CA ALA A 56 6.04 6.00 -7.32
C ALA A 56 7.38 6.73 -7.50
N LEU A 57 8.50 6.12 -7.09
CA LEU A 57 9.83 6.69 -7.36
C LEU A 57 10.20 6.58 -8.84
N ALA A 58 9.90 5.46 -9.50
CA ALA A 58 10.21 5.23 -10.91
C ALA A 58 9.43 6.16 -11.85
N ALA A 59 8.23 6.59 -11.44
CA ALA A 59 7.38 7.50 -12.19
C ALA A 59 7.87 8.96 -12.18
N LEU A 60 8.74 9.33 -11.22
CA LEU A 60 9.35 10.66 -11.18
C LEU A 60 10.35 10.83 -12.33
N ASP A 61 10.41 12.03 -12.88
CA ASP A 61 11.51 12.42 -13.76
C ASP A 61 12.84 12.37 -13.00
N GLU A 62 13.94 12.20 -13.73
CA GLU A 62 15.27 12.00 -13.15
C GLU A 62 15.69 13.18 -12.25
N THR A 63 15.38 14.42 -12.65
CA THR A 63 15.75 15.61 -11.88
C THR A 63 14.99 15.67 -10.56
N THR A 64 13.69 15.40 -10.59
CA THR A 64 12.86 15.33 -9.39
C THR A 64 13.28 14.20 -8.48
N ARG A 65 13.53 13.01 -9.04
CA ARG A 65 13.96 11.83 -8.27
C ARG A 65 15.30 12.07 -7.57
N ALA A 66 16.27 12.69 -8.26
CA ALA A 66 17.60 12.95 -7.73
C ALA A 66 17.61 13.87 -6.48
N ARG A 67 16.62 14.76 -6.34
CA ARG A 67 16.45 15.58 -5.12
C ARG A 67 16.12 14.73 -3.87
N GLY A 68 15.54 13.56 -4.09
CA GLY A 68 15.15 12.60 -3.06
C GLY A 68 13.68 12.67 -2.69
N VAL A 69 13.31 11.84 -1.71
CA VAL A 69 11.91 11.65 -1.29
C VAL A 69 11.74 11.79 0.21
N VAL A 70 10.52 12.16 0.61
CA VAL A 70 10.07 12.14 2.00
C VAL A 70 8.87 11.20 2.13
N SER A 71 8.78 10.48 3.23
CA SER A 71 7.59 9.67 3.53
C SER A 71 7.31 9.66 5.03
N TYR A 72 6.13 9.20 5.43
CA TYR A 72 5.73 9.05 6.82
C TYR A 72 5.08 7.68 7.06
N SER A 73 5.72 6.86 7.89
CA SER A 73 5.25 5.54 8.28
C SER A 73 6.14 5.01 9.41
N SER A 74 5.62 4.16 10.28
CA SER A 74 6.40 3.44 11.30
C SER A 74 6.52 1.94 10.98
N GLY A 75 6.18 1.51 9.76
CA GLY A 75 6.10 0.09 9.37
C GLY A 75 6.50 -0.18 7.93
N ASN A 76 5.79 -1.09 7.26
CA ASN A 76 6.17 -1.63 5.95
C ASN A 76 6.43 -0.56 4.88
N HIS A 77 5.69 0.56 4.91
CA HIS A 77 5.89 1.65 3.93
C HIS A 77 7.20 2.42 4.14
N ALA A 78 7.63 2.61 5.40
CA ALA A 78 8.91 3.24 5.70
C ALA A 78 10.06 2.47 5.07
N GLN A 79 10.06 1.15 5.28
CA GLN A 79 11.08 0.26 4.71
C GLN A 79 10.98 0.18 3.19
N ALA A 80 9.76 0.13 2.63
CA ALA A 80 9.57 0.08 1.19
C ALA A 80 10.08 1.34 0.47
N VAL A 81 9.83 2.54 1.01
CA VAL A 81 10.36 3.79 0.44
C VAL A 81 11.87 3.86 0.60
N ALA A 82 12.41 3.45 1.75
CA ALA A 82 13.85 3.39 1.95
C ALA A 82 14.54 2.40 0.99
N TYR A 83 13.94 1.22 0.82
CA TYR A 83 14.38 0.22 -0.16
C TYR A 83 14.34 0.78 -1.58
N ALA A 84 13.22 1.38 -2.00
CA ALA A 84 13.06 1.95 -3.34
C ALA A 84 14.09 3.06 -3.59
N ALA A 85 14.29 3.96 -2.63
CA ALA A 85 15.27 5.04 -2.75
C ALA A 85 16.70 4.51 -2.94
N ARG A 86 17.06 3.43 -2.24
CA ARG A 86 18.33 2.73 -2.45
C ARG A 86 18.46 2.12 -3.85
N GLN A 87 17.38 1.58 -4.42
CA GLN A 87 17.41 1.03 -5.78
C GLN A 87 17.67 2.10 -6.85
N PHE A 88 17.28 3.36 -6.57
CA PHE A 88 17.48 4.49 -7.48
C PHE A 88 18.67 5.39 -7.10
N ASP A 89 19.42 5.02 -6.06
CA ASP A 89 20.53 5.81 -5.50
C ASP A 89 20.15 7.26 -5.17
N VAL A 90 19.00 7.45 -4.51
CA VAL A 90 18.50 8.78 -4.12
C VAL A 90 18.26 8.93 -2.62
N PRO A 91 18.35 10.15 -2.07
CA PRO A 91 18.11 10.38 -0.65
C PRO A 91 16.67 10.06 -0.25
N ALA A 92 16.48 9.41 0.91
CA ALA A 92 15.17 9.24 1.54
C ALA A 92 15.17 9.76 2.98
N THR A 93 14.12 10.52 3.32
CA THR A 93 13.82 10.91 4.70
C THR A 93 12.48 10.32 5.12
N ILE A 94 12.47 9.56 6.21
CA ILE A 94 11.29 8.86 6.71
C ILE A 94 10.90 9.42 8.07
N VAL A 95 9.68 9.95 8.16
CA VAL A 95 9.10 10.41 9.42
C VAL A 95 8.39 9.26 10.12
N VAL A 96 8.94 8.83 11.25
CA VAL A 96 8.39 7.75 12.09
C VAL A 96 7.71 8.32 13.33
N GLN A 97 6.91 7.51 14.00
CA GLN A 97 6.33 7.88 15.30
C GLN A 97 7.41 7.83 16.38
N GLU A 98 7.42 8.78 17.31
CA GLU A 98 8.20 8.69 18.54
C GLU A 98 7.90 7.39 19.30
N GLY A 99 8.96 6.69 19.72
CA GLY A 99 8.82 5.39 20.37
C GLY A 99 8.39 4.25 19.42
N ALA A 100 8.52 4.42 18.09
CA ALA A 100 8.38 3.31 17.16
C ALA A 100 9.39 2.19 17.52
N PRO A 101 9.02 0.90 17.36
CA PRO A 101 9.91 -0.20 17.71
C PRO A 101 11.29 -0.06 17.05
N GLU A 102 12.36 -0.11 17.86
CA GLU A 102 13.74 0.12 17.39
C GLU A 102 14.14 -0.78 16.24
N VAL A 103 13.66 -2.03 16.23
CA VAL A 103 13.87 -2.99 15.13
C VAL A 103 13.34 -2.47 13.79
N LYS A 104 12.19 -1.78 13.77
CA LYS A 104 11.60 -1.20 12.55
C LYS A 104 12.36 0.04 12.11
N VAL A 105 12.84 0.86 13.05
CA VAL A 105 13.68 2.03 12.78
C VAL A 105 15.04 1.61 12.23
N ALA A 106 15.69 0.62 12.84
CA ALA A 106 16.97 0.07 12.41
C ALA A 106 16.88 -0.54 11.01
N ALA A 107 15.82 -1.32 10.72
CA ALA A 107 15.58 -1.87 9.38
C ALA A 107 15.43 -0.77 8.31
N THR A 108 14.77 0.36 8.65
CA THR A 108 14.62 1.50 7.74
C THR A 108 15.98 2.19 7.49
N LYS A 109 16.77 2.42 8.57
CA LYS A 109 18.12 3.00 8.48
C LYS A 109 19.10 2.10 7.71
N ALA A 110 18.96 0.78 7.79
CA ALA A 110 19.79 -0.19 7.08
C ALA A 110 19.67 -0.10 5.54
N TYR A 111 18.58 0.49 5.03
CA TYR A 111 18.45 0.84 3.61
C TYR A 111 19.06 2.20 3.24
N GLY A 112 19.68 2.92 4.19
CA GLY A 112 20.34 4.21 3.95
C GLY A 112 19.43 5.43 4.15
N ALA A 113 18.20 5.24 4.61
CA ALA A 113 17.27 6.34 4.85
C ALA A 113 17.60 7.12 6.14
N GLN A 114 17.43 8.44 6.07
CA GLN A 114 17.39 9.29 7.25
C GLN A 114 16.04 9.11 7.95
N VAL A 115 16.06 8.92 9.28
CA VAL A 115 14.84 8.79 10.08
C VAL A 115 14.67 10.01 10.97
N VAL A 116 13.48 10.60 10.93
CA VAL A 116 13.05 11.72 11.78
C VAL A 116 11.87 11.25 12.62
N GLU A 117 11.90 11.47 13.92
CA GLU A 117 10.78 11.14 14.80
C GLU A 117 9.83 12.33 14.92
N ALA A 118 8.55 12.03 15.08
CA ALA A 118 7.51 13.01 15.35
C ALA A 118 6.36 12.37 16.14
N PRO A 119 5.57 13.17 16.89
CA PRO A 119 4.33 12.70 17.50
C PRO A 119 3.41 12.07 16.45
N MET A 120 2.69 11.01 16.82
CA MET A 120 1.83 10.25 15.88
C MET A 120 0.88 11.14 15.07
N ALA A 121 0.27 12.12 15.74
CA ALA A 121 -0.68 13.07 15.14
C ALA A 121 0.00 14.08 14.18
N GLU A 122 1.30 14.29 14.30
CA GLU A 122 2.05 15.30 13.54
C GLU A 122 2.87 14.73 12.39
N ARG A 123 3.04 13.41 12.29
CA ARG A 123 3.94 12.77 11.30
C ARG A 123 3.72 13.25 9.87
N SER A 124 2.46 13.37 9.45
CA SER A 124 2.12 13.87 8.12
C SER A 124 2.54 15.33 7.96
N ALA A 125 2.20 16.19 8.93
CA ALA A 125 2.55 17.62 8.89
C ALA A 125 4.08 17.84 8.90
N VAL A 126 4.82 17.09 9.73
CA VAL A 126 6.29 17.12 9.75
C VAL A 126 6.87 16.67 8.41
N ALA A 127 6.34 15.60 7.82
CA ALA A 127 6.79 15.14 6.51
C ALA A 127 6.57 16.19 5.41
N HIS A 128 5.44 16.90 5.42
CA HIS A 128 5.19 17.98 4.46
C HIS A 128 6.15 19.15 4.64
N ARG A 129 6.39 19.60 5.88
CA ARG A 129 7.38 20.66 6.15
C ARG A 129 8.80 20.26 5.74
N LEU A 130 9.18 19.00 5.94
CA LEU A 130 10.47 18.47 5.51
C LEU A 130 10.58 18.40 3.99
N ALA A 131 9.54 17.95 3.32
CA ALA A 131 9.48 17.88 1.86
C ALA A 131 9.65 19.26 1.23
N GLU A 132 8.95 20.28 1.73
CA GLU A 132 9.09 21.67 1.30
C GLU A 132 10.51 22.20 1.55
N ARG A 133 11.03 22.02 2.77
CA ARG A 133 12.36 22.53 3.15
C ARG A 133 13.51 21.86 2.38
N LEU A 134 13.37 20.59 2.05
CA LEU A 134 14.40 19.80 1.36
C LEU A 134 14.20 19.78 -0.17
N ASP A 135 13.13 20.40 -0.68
CA ASP A 135 12.71 20.34 -2.08
C ASP A 135 12.56 18.89 -2.60
N ARG A 136 11.82 18.08 -1.84
CA ARG A 136 11.62 16.64 -2.08
C ARG A 136 10.15 16.30 -2.26
N VAL A 137 9.88 15.23 -3.00
CA VAL A 137 8.51 14.73 -3.20
C VAL A 137 8.08 13.83 -2.06
N ILE A 138 6.80 13.92 -1.67
CA ILE A 138 6.20 13.04 -0.66
C ILE A 138 5.67 11.77 -1.33
N ILE A 139 6.07 10.62 -0.80
CA ILE A 139 5.53 9.32 -1.19
C ILE A 139 4.61 8.82 -0.07
N ALA A 140 3.32 9.13 -0.19
CA ALA A 140 2.30 8.76 0.79
C ALA A 140 2.09 7.23 0.86
N PRO A 141 1.69 6.68 2.02
CA PRO A 141 1.58 5.21 2.21
C PRO A 141 0.45 4.52 1.45
N PHE A 142 -0.52 5.27 0.93
CA PHE A 142 -1.67 4.76 0.19
C PHE A 142 -2.41 5.83 -0.63
N ASP A 143 -2.46 7.09 -0.15
CA ASP A 143 -3.16 8.19 -0.82
C ASP A 143 -2.30 8.81 -1.94
N HIS A 144 -1.98 8.01 -2.95
CA HIS A 144 -1.14 8.41 -4.08
C HIS A 144 -1.39 7.49 -5.27
N ALA A 145 -1.68 8.05 -6.45
CA ALA A 145 -2.05 7.28 -7.64
C ALA A 145 -0.99 6.24 -8.02
N ASP A 146 0.28 6.64 -8.12
CA ASP A 146 1.36 5.67 -8.44
C ASP A 146 1.57 4.61 -7.35
N VAL A 147 1.31 4.93 -6.08
CA VAL A 147 1.38 3.92 -5.02
C VAL A 147 0.27 2.90 -5.23
N ILE A 148 -0.97 3.34 -5.50
CA ILE A 148 -2.11 2.46 -5.78
C ILE A 148 -1.84 1.60 -7.02
N ALA A 149 -1.35 2.19 -8.11
CA ALA A 149 -1.04 1.48 -9.35
C ALA A 149 0.03 0.40 -9.13
N GLY A 150 1.11 0.71 -8.39
CA GLY A 150 2.11 -0.28 -8.05
C GLY A 150 1.58 -1.39 -7.14
N GLN A 151 0.73 -1.07 -6.16
CA GLN A 151 0.10 -2.16 -5.37
C GLN A 151 -0.85 -3.02 -6.22
N GLY A 152 -1.43 -2.44 -7.27
CA GLY A 152 -2.31 -3.14 -8.21
C GLY A 152 -1.60 -4.22 -9.02
N THR A 153 -0.27 -4.20 -9.12
CA THR A 153 0.45 -5.30 -9.80
C THR A 153 0.28 -6.62 -9.07
N VAL A 154 -0.05 -6.61 -7.77
CA VAL A 154 -0.45 -7.83 -7.05
C VAL A 154 -1.69 -8.46 -7.71
N GLY A 155 -2.70 -7.65 -8.03
CA GLY A 155 -3.92 -8.11 -8.70
C GLY A 155 -3.68 -8.50 -10.15
N LEU A 156 -2.78 -7.79 -10.86
CA LEU A 156 -2.35 -8.15 -12.21
C LEU A 156 -1.73 -9.55 -12.23
N GLU A 157 -0.75 -9.81 -11.37
CA GLU A 157 -0.10 -11.11 -11.30
C GLU A 157 -1.08 -12.22 -10.86
N ILE A 158 -2.03 -11.94 -9.94
CA ILE A 158 -3.08 -12.91 -9.59
C ILE A 158 -3.91 -13.28 -10.83
N ALA A 159 -4.33 -12.30 -11.63
CA ALA A 159 -5.14 -12.52 -12.82
C ALA A 159 -4.37 -13.27 -13.93
N GLU A 160 -3.05 -13.07 -14.02
CA GLU A 160 -2.18 -13.80 -14.95
C GLU A 160 -1.94 -15.24 -14.49
N ASP A 161 -1.66 -15.43 -13.20
CA ASP A 161 -1.34 -16.74 -12.61
C ASP A 161 -2.59 -17.62 -12.42
N LEU A 162 -3.77 -17.03 -12.21
CA LEU A 162 -5.06 -17.72 -12.04
C LEU A 162 -6.22 -16.97 -12.73
N PRO A 163 -6.34 -17.04 -14.07
CA PRO A 163 -7.31 -16.25 -14.85
C PRO A 163 -8.79 -16.54 -14.53
N ASP A 164 -9.09 -17.71 -13.98
CA ASP A 164 -10.43 -18.15 -13.58
C ASP A 164 -10.71 -17.96 -12.08
N VAL A 165 -9.90 -17.13 -11.39
CA VAL A 165 -10.13 -16.76 -9.99
C VAL A 165 -11.57 -16.27 -9.78
N ARG A 166 -12.24 -16.78 -8.75
CA ARG A 166 -13.63 -16.44 -8.45
C ARG A 166 -13.81 -15.43 -7.32
N THR A 167 -12.88 -15.42 -6.38
CA THR A 167 -12.92 -14.49 -5.24
C THR A 167 -11.50 -14.16 -4.83
N VAL A 168 -11.22 -12.86 -4.67
CA VAL A 168 -9.96 -12.35 -4.11
C VAL A 168 -10.28 -11.65 -2.79
N LEU A 169 -9.67 -12.13 -1.71
CA LEU A 169 -9.71 -11.50 -0.40
C LEU A 169 -8.50 -10.58 -0.24
N VAL A 170 -8.71 -9.32 0.13
CA VAL A 170 -7.63 -8.34 0.23
C VAL A 170 -7.73 -7.52 1.52
N PRO A 171 -6.66 -7.43 2.33
CA PRO A 171 -6.67 -6.60 3.53
C PRO A 171 -6.91 -5.13 3.21
N VAL A 172 -7.74 -4.46 4.02
CA VAL A 172 -8.05 -3.04 3.88
C VAL A 172 -7.62 -2.26 5.12
N SER A 173 -7.17 -1.04 4.86
CA SER A 173 -6.82 -0.04 5.85
C SER A 173 -6.94 1.31 5.15
N GLY A 174 -5.83 2.02 4.91
CA GLY A 174 -5.82 3.18 4.02
C GLY A 174 -6.26 2.90 2.57
N GLY A 175 -6.44 1.63 2.19
CA GLY A 175 -7.13 1.22 0.96
C GLY A 175 -6.26 1.10 -0.28
N GLY A 176 -4.98 1.47 -0.23
CA GLY A 176 -4.10 1.48 -1.41
C GLY A 176 -3.95 0.11 -2.09
N LEU A 177 -3.75 -0.97 -1.33
CA LEU A 177 -3.66 -2.33 -1.86
C LEU A 177 -4.98 -2.77 -2.49
N ALA A 178 -6.06 -2.73 -1.71
CA ALA A 178 -7.38 -3.17 -2.16
C ALA A 178 -7.92 -2.36 -3.35
N SER A 179 -7.57 -1.06 -3.45
CA SER A 179 -7.88 -0.22 -4.61
C SER A 179 -7.19 -0.74 -5.87
N GLY A 180 -5.87 -0.95 -5.81
CA GLY A 180 -5.10 -1.42 -6.97
C GLY A 180 -5.47 -2.84 -7.39
N VAL A 181 -5.56 -3.76 -6.42
CA VAL A 181 -6.00 -5.15 -6.65
C VAL A 181 -7.41 -5.16 -7.24
N GLY A 182 -8.31 -4.35 -6.68
CA GLY A 182 -9.67 -4.20 -7.19
C GLY A 182 -9.73 -3.81 -8.66
N VAL A 183 -8.98 -2.77 -9.06
CA VAL A 183 -8.93 -2.34 -10.47
C VAL A 183 -8.44 -3.46 -11.39
N ALA A 184 -7.37 -4.16 -11.01
CA ALA A 184 -6.83 -5.26 -11.82
C ALA A 184 -7.83 -6.42 -11.95
N ILE A 185 -8.36 -6.91 -10.83
CA ILE A 185 -9.25 -8.07 -10.81
C ILE A 185 -10.59 -7.78 -11.49
N THR A 186 -11.23 -6.65 -11.21
CA THR A 186 -12.50 -6.28 -11.86
C THR A 186 -12.35 -6.12 -13.38
N THR A 187 -11.17 -5.69 -13.85
CA THR A 187 -10.91 -5.50 -15.29
C THR A 187 -10.57 -6.81 -15.99
N LEU A 188 -9.71 -7.64 -15.39
CA LEU A 188 -9.14 -8.82 -16.04
C LEU A 188 -9.93 -10.11 -15.78
N CYS A 189 -10.61 -10.18 -14.64
CA CYS A 189 -11.41 -11.33 -14.19
C CYS A 189 -12.83 -10.84 -13.87
N PRO A 190 -13.65 -10.45 -14.86
CA PRO A 190 -14.94 -9.76 -14.63
C PRO A 190 -16.00 -10.60 -13.89
N ASN A 191 -15.79 -11.92 -13.78
CA ASN A 191 -16.66 -12.81 -13.01
C ASN A 191 -16.16 -13.04 -11.57
N ALA A 192 -14.99 -12.49 -11.21
CA ALA A 192 -14.42 -12.58 -9.89
C ALA A 192 -15.04 -11.53 -8.95
N ARG A 193 -15.12 -11.85 -7.67
CA ARG A 193 -15.46 -10.91 -6.61
C ARG A 193 -14.21 -10.43 -5.88
N VAL A 194 -14.16 -9.15 -5.53
CA VAL A 194 -13.11 -8.58 -4.68
C VAL A 194 -13.70 -8.21 -3.34
N ILE A 195 -13.24 -8.87 -2.28
CA ILE A 195 -13.74 -8.69 -0.93
C ILE A 195 -12.65 -8.10 -0.05
N GLY A 196 -12.90 -6.93 0.51
CA GLY A 196 -12.04 -6.32 1.51
C GLY A 196 -12.09 -7.11 2.82
N VAL A 197 -10.99 -7.14 3.56
CA VAL A 197 -10.91 -7.73 4.90
C VAL A 197 -10.36 -6.69 5.87
N GLU A 198 -11.14 -6.34 6.88
CA GLU A 198 -10.74 -5.46 7.98
C GLU A 198 -10.78 -6.21 9.30
N PRO A 199 -10.07 -5.76 10.35
CA PRO A 199 -10.34 -6.20 11.70
C PRO A 199 -11.67 -5.60 12.19
N GLU A 200 -12.49 -6.35 12.94
CA GLU A 200 -13.69 -5.84 13.62
C GLU A 200 -13.47 -4.52 14.37
N LEU A 201 -12.35 -4.39 15.10
CA LEU A 201 -12.00 -3.19 15.87
C LEU A 201 -11.46 -2.02 15.02
N ALA A 202 -11.37 -2.17 13.71
CA ALA A 202 -10.98 -1.15 12.74
C ALA A 202 -11.76 -1.31 11.42
N GLY A 203 -13.07 -1.55 11.52
CA GLY A 203 -13.97 -1.77 10.39
C GLY A 203 -14.50 -0.49 9.72
N ASP A 204 -13.69 0.57 9.69
CA ASP A 204 -14.11 1.89 9.22
C ASP A 204 -14.41 1.94 7.71
N THR A 205 -13.76 1.11 6.88
CA THR A 205 -14.09 1.02 5.45
C THR A 205 -15.42 0.33 5.24
N ALA A 206 -15.70 -0.77 5.95
CA ALA A 206 -16.97 -1.49 5.86
C ALA A 206 -18.15 -0.56 6.20
N GLU A 207 -18.03 0.23 7.25
CA GLU A 207 -19.03 1.24 7.61
C GLU A 207 -19.11 2.36 6.56
N SER A 208 -17.97 2.86 6.08
CA SER A 208 -17.91 3.92 5.07
C SER A 208 -18.61 3.53 3.75
N LEU A 209 -18.40 2.29 3.29
CA LEU A 209 -19.06 1.78 2.07
C LEU A 209 -20.56 1.66 2.26
N ARG A 210 -21.02 1.15 3.42
CA ARG A 210 -22.45 1.08 3.77
C ARG A 210 -23.10 2.47 3.83
N ALA A 211 -22.38 3.45 4.38
CA ALA A 211 -22.85 4.83 4.50
C ALA A 211 -22.74 5.63 3.19
N GLY A 212 -22.03 5.12 2.17
CA GLY A 212 -21.76 5.82 0.92
C GLY A 212 -20.80 7.02 1.05
N ARG A 213 -20.21 7.24 2.22
CA ARG A 213 -19.28 8.33 2.55
C ARG A 213 -18.26 7.86 3.57
N LEU A 214 -17.10 8.51 3.64
CA LEU A 214 -16.12 8.25 4.69
C LEU A 214 -16.74 8.45 6.07
N VAL A 215 -16.61 7.43 6.91
CA VAL A 215 -16.87 7.46 8.35
C VAL A 215 -15.52 7.44 9.05
N ARG A 216 -15.38 8.26 10.10
CA ARG A 216 -14.15 8.39 10.87
C ARG A 216 -14.34 7.71 12.22
N TRP A 217 -13.38 6.87 12.59
CA TRP A 217 -13.32 6.19 13.88
C TRP A 217 -12.19 6.78 14.73
N ASP A 218 -12.40 6.80 16.04
CA ASP A 218 -11.38 7.28 16.96
C ASP A 218 -10.08 6.46 16.79
N PRO A 219 -8.91 7.10 16.61
CA PRO A 219 -7.63 6.40 16.54
C PRO A 219 -7.38 5.46 17.73
N ALA A 220 -7.89 5.78 18.93
CA ALA A 220 -7.76 4.95 20.11
C ALA A 220 -8.55 3.63 19.99
N ASP A 221 -9.74 3.67 19.41
CA ASP A 221 -10.55 2.47 19.17
C ASP A 221 -9.86 1.54 18.16
N ARG A 222 -9.40 2.11 17.05
CA ARG A 222 -8.68 1.38 16.00
C ARG A 222 -7.34 0.83 16.49
N ALA A 223 -6.72 1.42 17.50
CA ALA A 223 -5.46 0.93 18.06
C ALA A 223 -5.59 -0.41 18.82
N ARG A 224 -6.82 -0.85 19.15
CA ARG A 224 -7.09 -2.04 19.96
C ARG A 224 -6.92 -3.37 19.21
N THR A 225 -6.94 -3.38 17.88
CA THR A 225 -6.65 -4.61 17.10
C THR A 225 -5.17 -4.96 17.12
N ILE A 226 -4.82 -6.24 17.11
CA ILE A 226 -3.43 -6.70 16.95
C ILE A 226 -2.87 -6.43 15.55
N ALA A 227 -3.74 -6.19 14.55
CA ALA A 227 -3.34 -5.91 13.17
C ALA A 227 -2.83 -4.48 13.01
N ASP A 228 -1.60 -4.20 13.45
CA ASP A 228 -1.02 -2.85 13.49
C ASP A 228 -0.98 -2.13 12.14
N GLY A 229 -0.78 -2.89 11.06
CA GLY A 229 -0.80 -2.37 9.69
C GLY A 229 -2.18 -1.98 9.16
N LEU A 230 -3.27 -2.34 9.87
CA LEU A 230 -4.65 -2.13 9.45
C LEU A 230 -5.39 -1.05 10.27
N ARG A 231 -4.64 -0.12 10.87
CA ARG A 231 -5.17 0.93 11.75
C ARG A 231 -5.23 2.31 11.10
N ALA A 232 -5.18 2.39 9.77
CA ALA A 232 -5.41 3.62 9.01
C ALA A 232 -6.75 3.56 8.28
N GLU A 233 -7.32 4.73 7.98
CA GLU A 233 -8.61 4.86 7.29
C GLU A 233 -8.38 5.22 5.82
N PRO A 234 -9.34 4.92 4.92
CA PRO A 234 -9.27 5.36 3.54
C PRO A 234 -9.16 6.88 3.37
N SER A 235 -8.44 7.28 2.33
CA SER A 235 -8.46 8.62 1.77
C SER A 235 -9.69 8.79 0.86
N GLN A 236 -9.94 10.00 0.37
CA GLN A 236 -10.95 10.21 -0.68
C GLN A 236 -10.61 9.40 -1.95
N LEU A 237 -9.33 9.39 -2.35
CA LEU A 237 -8.88 8.69 -3.54
C LEU A 237 -9.06 7.18 -3.43
N THR A 238 -8.59 6.59 -2.35
CA THR A 238 -8.72 5.15 -2.13
C THR A 238 -10.18 4.76 -1.90
N PHE A 239 -10.97 5.54 -1.16
CA PHE A 239 -12.40 5.27 -0.99
C PHE A 239 -13.17 5.27 -2.31
N ALA A 240 -12.86 6.20 -3.22
CA ALA A 240 -13.49 6.22 -4.53
C ALA A 240 -13.18 4.97 -5.37
N HIS A 241 -11.95 4.43 -5.27
CA HIS A 241 -11.62 3.14 -5.87
C HIS A 241 -12.37 2.00 -5.18
N LEU A 242 -12.29 1.91 -3.86
CA LEU A 242 -12.92 0.84 -3.08
C LEU A 242 -14.42 0.74 -3.37
N ARG A 243 -15.12 1.89 -3.50
CA ARG A 243 -16.54 1.94 -3.87
C ARG A 243 -16.80 1.46 -5.31
N ALA A 244 -15.84 1.61 -6.21
CA ALA A 244 -15.96 1.18 -7.60
C ALA A 244 -15.57 -0.29 -7.81
N THR A 245 -14.73 -0.86 -6.93
CA THR A 245 -14.08 -2.16 -7.19
C THR A 245 -14.35 -3.25 -6.17
N LEU A 246 -14.82 -2.93 -4.96
CA LEU A 246 -15.14 -3.95 -3.96
C LEU A 246 -16.61 -4.40 -4.03
N ASP A 247 -16.83 -5.70 -3.95
CA ASP A 247 -18.15 -6.33 -3.82
C ASP A 247 -18.65 -6.41 -2.37
N GLY A 248 -17.78 -6.09 -1.42
CA GLY A 248 -18.08 -6.12 0.01
C GLY A 248 -16.83 -6.08 0.88
N VAL A 249 -17.04 -5.98 2.19
CA VAL A 249 -15.98 -6.06 3.21
C VAL A 249 -16.43 -7.01 4.31
N VAL A 250 -15.53 -7.88 4.75
CA VAL A 250 -15.70 -8.72 5.94
C VAL A 250 -14.85 -8.17 7.09
N THR A 251 -15.37 -8.26 8.31
CA THR A 251 -14.76 -7.73 9.55
C THR A 251 -14.61 -8.81 10.60
#